data_AF-A0A2X2E4C7-F1
#
_entry.id   AF-A0A2X2E4C7-F1
#
_cell.length_a   1.000
_cell.length_b   1.000
_cell.length_c   1.000
_cell.angle_alpha   90.00
_cell.angle_beta   90.00
_cell.angle_gamma   90.00
#
_symmetry.space_group_name_H-M   'P 1'
#
loop_
_entity.id
_entity.type
_entity.pdbx_description
1 polymer ?
#
loop_
_entity_poly.entity_id
_entity_poly.type
_entity_poly.pdbx_seq_one_letter_code
_entity_poly.pdbx_strand_id
1 'polypeptide(L)'
;MSSDSKHCHGSATLIAQQIRQQIFAELNLTASAGIAPIKFLAKIASDLNKPNGQYVITPEQMDDFILKLPLNKIPGVGKSHLCSITRDGIRNLC
;
A
#
# COMPACT_ATOMS: atom_id res chain seq x y z
N MET A 1 16.14 1.07 -1.32
CA MET A 1 16.11 0.21 -0.13
C MET A 1 15.97 -1.23 -0.60
N SER A 2 17.08 -1.96 -0.68
CA SER A 2 17.06 -3.39 -0.99
C SER A 2 16.85 -4.14 0.33
N SER A 3 15.76 -4.90 0.46
CA SER A 3 15.48 -5.70 1.66
C SER A 3 16.36 -6.95 1.69
N ASP A 4 17.06 -7.23 2.79
CA ASP A 4 18.00 -8.36 2.98
C ASP A 4 17.36 -9.76 3.03
N SER A 5 16.08 -9.90 2.65
CA SER A 5 15.39 -11.18 2.72
C SER A 5 15.82 -12.12 1.59
N LYS A 6 16.28 -13.33 1.95
CA LYS A 6 16.62 -14.40 1.00
C LYS A 6 15.41 -15.24 0.57
N HIS A 7 14.28 -15.11 1.26
CA HIS A 7 13.04 -15.81 0.93
C HIS A 7 12.55 -15.44 -0.47
N CYS A 8 12.03 -16.43 -1.20
CA CYS A 8 11.53 -16.26 -2.57
C CYS A 8 12.47 -15.45 -3.49
N HIS A 9 13.79 -15.66 -3.37
CA HIS A 9 14.82 -14.92 -4.12
C HIS A 9 14.78 -13.39 -3.91
N GLY A 10 14.33 -12.93 -2.75
CA GLY A 10 14.17 -11.51 -2.44
C GLY A 10 12.94 -10.85 -3.07
N SER A 11 12.07 -11.62 -3.75
CA SER A 11 10.86 -11.09 -4.36
C SER A 11 9.80 -10.81 -3.31
N ALA A 12 9.61 -9.53 -2.97
CA ALA A 12 8.57 -9.08 -2.05
C ALA A 12 7.16 -9.48 -2.52
N THR A 13 6.92 -9.52 -3.84
CA THR A 13 5.65 -9.96 -4.44
C THR A 13 5.36 -11.42 -4.13
N LEU A 14 6.36 -12.30 -4.29
CA LEU A 14 6.21 -13.74 -4.01
C LEU A 14 6.12 -14.00 -2.51
N ILE A 15 6.90 -13.29 -1.69
CA ILE A 15 6.81 -13.38 -0.22
C ILE A 15 5.39 -13.01 0.24
N ALA A 16 4.83 -11.90 -0.23
CA ALA A 16 3.47 -11.50 0.12
C ALA A 16 2.41 -12.52 -0.32
N GLN A 17 2.58 -13.11 -1.51
CA GLN A 17 1.69 -14.16 -1.99
C GLN A 17 1.78 -15.41 -1.10
N GLN A 18 2.99 -15.84 -0.75
CA GLN A 18 3.21 -17.00 0.11
C GLN A 18 2.60 -16.78 1.50
N ILE A 19 2.81 -15.61 2.12
CA ILE A 19 2.22 -15.27 3.42
C ILE A 19 0.68 -15.36 3.36
N ARG A 20 0.06 -14.80 2.32
CA ARG A 20 -1.40 -14.87 2.15
C ARG A 20 -1.90 -16.30 2.00
N GLN A 21 -1.18 -17.14 1.25
CA GLN A 21 -1.50 -18.55 1.09
C GLN A 21 -1.36 -19.32 2.41
N GLN A 22 -0.31 -19.05 3.19
CA GLN A 22 -0.10 -19.66 4.51
C GLN A 22 -1.21 -19.27 5.49
N ILE A 23 -1.59 -17.99 5.56
CA ILE A 23 -2.72 -17.53 6.39
C ILE A 23 -4.00 -18.27 6.02
N PHE A 24 -4.27 -18.45 4.73
CA PHE A 24 -5.45 -19.19 4.28
C PHE A 24 -5.38 -20.68 4.65
N ALA A 25 -4.23 -21.32 4.45
CA ALA A 25 -4.05 -22.75 4.74
C ALA A 25 -4.13 -23.07 6.24
N GLU A 26 -3.58 -22.20 7.10
CA GLU A 26 -3.51 -22.44 8.55
C GLU A 26 -4.77 -21.98 9.28
N LEU A 27 -5.38 -20.87 8.85
CA LEU A 27 -6.45 -20.21 9.59
C LEU A 27 -7.80 -20.22 8.87
N ASN A 28 -7.87 -20.66 7.60
CA ASN A 28 -9.04 -20.50 6.73
C ASN A 28 -9.53 -19.05 6.64
N LEU A 29 -8.61 -18.08 6.77
CA LEU A 29 -8.88 -16.66 6.65
C LEU A 29 -8.19 -16.08 5.42
N THR A 30 -8.84 -15.13 4.74
CA THR A 30 -8.22 -14.42 3.62
C THR A 30 -7.52 -13.15 4.09
N ALA A 31 -6.33 -12.89 3.55
CA ALA A 31 -5.58 -11.66 3.79
C ALA A 31 -5.32 -10.91 2.48
N SER A 32 -5.07 -9.60 2.59
CA SER A 32 -4.62 -8.75 1.47
C SER A 32 -3.31 -8.07 1.81
N ALA A 33 -2.47 -7.82 0.80
CA ALA A 33 -1.11 -7.32 1.01
C ALA A 33 -0.78 -6.16 0.06
N GLY A 34 0.03 -5.21 0.54
CA GLY A 34 0.52 -4.09 -0.26
C GLY A 34 2.04 -4.05 -0.21
N ILE A 35 2.67 -3.92 -1.38
CA ILE A 35 4.12 -3.86 -1.53
C ILE A 35 4.46 -2.49 -2.14
N ALA A 36 5.35 -1.73 -1.49
CA ALA A 36 5.86 -0.47 -2.02
C ALA A 36 7.23 -0.13 -1.41
N PRO A 37 8.03 0.77 -2.02
CA PRO A 37 9.32 1.21 -1.48
C PRO A 37 9.23 1.93 -0.13
N ILE A 38 8.07 2.52 0.21
CA ILE A 38 7.83 3.23 1.47
C ILE A 38 6.57 2.72 2.19
N LYS A 39 6.61 2.74 3.53
CA LYS A 39 5.57 2.17 4.41
C LYS A 39 4.18 2.75 4.16
N PHE A 40 4.12 4.06 3.96
CA PHE A 40 2.90 4.80 3.68
C PHE A 40 2.17 4.27 2.43
N LEU A 41 2.90 4.15 1.31
CA LEU A 41 2.35 3.63 0.06
C LEU A 41 2.00 2.15 0.17
N ALA A 42 2.80 1.35 0.90
CA ALA A 42 2.49 -0.07 1.12
C ALA A 42 1.15 -0.24 1.85
N LYS A 43 0.87 0.60 2.85
CA LYS A 43 -0.41 0.58 3.57
C LYS A 43 -1.59 0.91 2.65
N ILE A 44 -1.44 1.89 1.76
CA ILE A 44 -2.48 2.25 0.79
C ILE A 44 -2.65 1.13 -0.24
N ALA A 45 -1.56 0.60 -0.79
CA ALA A 45 -1.56 -0.50 -1.76
C ALA A 45 -2.33 -1.72 -1.24
N SER A 46 -2.18 -2.04 0.05
CA SER A 46 -2.90 -3.17 0.67
C SER A 46 -4.42 -3.04 0.64
N ASP A 47 -4.94 -1.83 0.49
CA ASP A 47 -6.38 -1.56 0.42
C ASP A 47 -6.92 -1.58 -1.03
N LEU A 48 -6.06 -1.46 -2.05
CA LEU A 48 -6.48 -1.28 -3.45
C LEU A 48 -7.03 -2.55 -4.10
N ASN A 49 -6.49 -3.71 -3.75
CA ASN A 49 -6.85 -4.99 -4.36
C ASN A 49 -7.56 -5.93 -3.35
N LYS A 50 -8.38 -5.34 -2.48
CA LYS A 50 -9.25 -6.09 -1.56
C LYS A 50 -10.54 -6.51 -2.28
N PRO A 51 -11.16 -7.66 -1.89
CA PRO A 51 -10.70 -8.62 -0.88
C PRO A 51 -9.71 -9.67 -1.45
N ASN A 52 -8.97 -10.33 -0.56
CA ASN A 52 -8.04 -11.43 -0.87
C ASN A 52 -7.13 -11.20 -2.10
N GLY A 53 -6.53 -10.01 -2.21
CA GLY A 53 -5.58 -9.69 -3.28
C GLY A 53 -4.34 -9.00 -2.76
N GLN A 54 -3.42 -8.71 -3.68
CA GLN A 54 -2.24 -7.91 -3.38
C GLN A 54 -1.98 -6.88 -4.47
N TYR A 55 -1.36 -5.77 -4.11
CA TYR A 55 -0.99 -4.71 -5.03
C TYR A 55 0.46 -4.29 -4.82
N VAL A 56 1.17 -4.09 -5.92
CA VAL A 56 2.58 -3.68 -5.93
C VAL A 56 2.67 -2.30 -6.56
N ILE A 57 3.24 -1.35 -5.81
CA ILE A 57 3.66 -0.06 -6.34
C ILE A 57 5.16 -0.15 -6.55
N THR A 58 5.60 -0.11 -7.80
CA THR A 58 7.01 -0.10 -8.16
C THR A 58 7.62 1.30 -7.98
N PRO A 59 8.95 1.45 -7.85
CA PRO A 59 9.59 2.76 -7.79
C PRO A 59 9.21 3.69 -8.94
N GLU A 60 9.08 3.14 -10.16
CA GLU A 60 8.73 3.89 -11.36
C GLU A 60 7.29 4.39 -11.34
N GLN A 61 6.39 3.70 -10.63
CA GLN A 61 4.99 4.09 -10.47
C GLN A 61 4.76 5.05 -9.30
N MET A 62 5.78 5.31 -8.48
CA MET A 62 5.62 6.01 -7.22
C MET A 62 5.14 7.45 -7.41
N ASP A 63 5.78 8.20 -8.31
CA ASP A 63 5.49 9.62 -8.52
C ASP A 63 4.07 9.80 -9.09
N ASP A 64 3.74 9.04 -10.13
CA ASP A 64 2.41 9.02 -10.73
C ASP A 64 1.31 8.63 -9.72
N PHE A 65 1.61 7.69 -8.83
CA PHE A 65 0.68 7.25 -7.81
C PHE A 65 0.43 8.35 -6.78
N ILE A 66 1.50 9.04 -6.33
CA ILE A 66 1.41 10.14 -5.36
C ILE A 66 0.62 11.32 -5.94
N LEU A 67 0.91 11.72 -7.18
CA LEU A 67 0.24 12.86 -7.83
C LEU A 67 -1.27 12.64 -7.99
N LYS A 68 -1.69 11.38 -8.14
CA LYS A 68 -3.10 10.97 -8.28
C LYS A 68 -3.75 10.59 -6.96
N LEU A 69 -2.99 10.53 -5.86
CA LEU A 69 -3.50 10.06 -4.58
C LEU A 69 -4.37 11.13 -3.92
N PRO A 70 -5.67 10.87 -3.69
CA PRO A 70 -6.51 11.81 -2.98
C PRO A 70 -6.09 11.88 -1.51
N LEU A 71 -6.06 13.10 -0.94
CA LEU A 71 -5.57 13.36 0.42
C LEU A 71 -6.30 12.55 1.50
N ASN A 72 -7.56 12.17 1.26
CA ASN A 72 -8.37 11.37 2.19
C ASN A 72 -7.95 9.89 2.27
N LYS A 73 -7.07 9.42 1.37
CA LYS A 73 -6.50 8.08 1.41
C LYS A 73 -5.17 8.02 2.15
N ILE A 74 -4.63 9.17 2.59
CA ILE A 74 -3.39 9.25 3.35
C ILE A 74 -3.65 8.77 4.78
N PRO A 75 -3.06 7.64 5.23
CA PRO A 75 -3.21 7.20 6.62
C PRO A 75 -2.71 8.28 7.59
N GLY A 76 -3.54 8.63 8.57
CA GLY A 76 -3.24 9.70 9.54
C GLY A 76 -3.85 11.06 9.19
N VAL A 77 -4.34 11.27 7.96
CA VAL A 77 -5.04 12.51 7.58
C VAL A 77 -6.54 12.35 7.85
N GLY A 78 -6.96 12.83 9.03
CA GLY A 78 -8.35 12.80 9.47
C GLY A 78 -9.22 13.90 8.85
N LYS A 79 -10.53 13.81 9.10
CA LYS A 79 -11.56 14.74 8.57
C LYS A 79 -11.27 16.22 8.87
N SER A 80 -10.72 16.51 10.05
CA SER A 80 -10.35 17.87 10.47
C SER A 80 -9.20 18.45 9.64
N HIS A 81 -8.18 17.64 9.35
CA HIS A 81 -7.04 18.04 8.51
C HIS A 81 -7.47 18.22 7.06
N LEU A 82 -8.33 17.33 6.53
CA LEU A 82 -8.90 17.48 5.19
C LEU A 82 -9.72 18.75 5.06
N CYS A 83 -10.51 19.11 6.07
CA CYS A 83 -11.32 20.33 6.06
C CYS A 83 -10.44 21.59 5.99
N SER A 84 -9.34 21.63 6.77
CA SER A 84 -8.36 22.72 6.71
C SER A 84 -7.70 22.80 5.34
N ILE A 85 -7.14 21.68 4.87
CA ILE A 85 -6.37 21.63 3.61
C ILE A 85 -7.26 21.92 2.38
N THR A 86 -8.51 21.46 2.41
CA THR A 86 -9.50 21.76 1.35
C THR A 86 -9.93 23.23 1.37
N ARG A 87 -10.05 23.84 2.57
CA ARG A 87 -10.32 25.28 2.70
C ARG A 87 -9.19 26.12 2.12
N ASP A 88 -7.94 25.64 2.25
CA ASP A 88 -6.74 26.28 1.69
C ASP A 88 -6.52 25.95 0.20
N GLY A 89 -7.47 25.26 -0.46
CA GLY A 89 -7.45 24.97 -1.90
C GLY A 89 -6.56 23.80 -2.33
N ILE A 90 -5.91 23.12 -1.38
CA ILE A 90 -5.00 22.01 -1.66
C ILE A 90 -5.81 20.72 -1.73
N ARG A 91 -5.73 20.01 -2.86
CA ARG A 91 -6.54 18.80 -3.12
C ARG A 91 -5.72 17.53 -3.30
N ASN A 92 -4.45 17.66 -3.69
CA ASN A 92 -3.53 16.55 -3.95
C ASN A 92 -2.17 16.86 -3.29
N LEU A 93 -1.34 15.83 -3.13
CA LEU A 93 0.05 15.98 -2.71
C LEU A 93 0.86 16.37 -3.97
N CYS A 94 1.00 17.68 -4.22
CA CYS A 94 1.92 18.24 -5.22
C CYS A 94 3.16 18.77 -4.53
#